data_AF-A0A967E626-F1
#
_entry.id   AF-A0A967E626-F1
#
_cell.length_a   1.000
_cell.length_b   1.000
_cell.length_c   1.000
_cell.angle_alpha   90.00
_cell.angle_beta   90.00
_cell.angle_gamma   90.00
#
_symmetry.space_group_name_H-M   'P 1'
#
loop_
_entity.id
_entity.type
_entity.pdbx_description
1 polymer ?
#
loop_
_entity_poly.entity_id
_entity_poly.type
_entity_poly.pdbx_seq_one_letter_code
_entity_poly.pdbx_strand_id
1 'polypeptide(L)'
;MNLRNLSIGFLWGMLLFASSCSDDGVEVQTQDNFEATTLPDGSLILVNHYTLLSYDENFTPRKVTLEGEAFFEVAKGESDFVVSTKNGTVWVKGTEFNVKTAADQLEVDVKSGWVKLKTEFDENEVKNGMKAVYKEGENAVRTVKSDQEYRKWTRALKKEFKKIGKEIQPVAKQIGKEFKKAGKTVGKELRKLKD
;
A
#
# COMPACT_ATOMS: atom_id res chain seq x y z
N MET A 1 32.28 43.94 -27.11
CA MET A 1 32.45 43.84 -25.64
C MET A 1 31.85 45.10 -25.05
N ASN A 2 30.86 45.12 -24.16
CA ASN A 2 30.35 44.12 -23.24
C ASN A 2 28.82 44.17 -23.14
N LEU A 3 28.30 43.03 -22.72
CA LEU A 3 26.93 42.56 -22.77
C LEU A 3 26.05 43.10 -21.62
N ARG A 4 24.74 43.15 -21.92
CA ARG A 4 23.62 42.77 -21.05
C ARG A 4 23.20 43.71 -19.92
N ASN A 5 22.26 44.61 -20.25
CA ASN A 5 21.16 44.92 -19.34
C ASN A 5 20.03 43.92 -19.61
N LEU A 6 20.01 42.83 -18.84
CA LEU A 6 18.98 41.81 -18.88
C LEU A 6 17.72 42.36 -18.18
N SER A 7 16.57 42.22 -18.83
CA SER A 7 15.26 42.70 -18.38
C SER A 7 14.93 42.23 -16.95
N ILE A 8 14.79 43.20 -16.04
CA ILE A 8 14.32 43.01 -14.65
C ILE A 8 12.86 42.50 -14.62
N GLY A 9 12.14 42.56 -15.75
CA GLY A 9 10.77 42.02 -15.88
C GLY A 9 10.68 40.49 -15.93
N PHE A 10 11.79 39.77 -16.13
CA PHE A 10 11.77 38.29 -16.21
C PHE A 10 12.11 37.61 -14.87
N LEU A 11 12.61 38.36 -13.88
CA LEU A 11 12.92 37.83 -12.54
C LEU A 11 11.76 38.00 -11.54
N TRP A 12 10.76 38.84 -11.84
CA TRP A 12 9.53 38.95 -11.03
C TRP A 12 8.42 37.97 -11.46
N GLY A 13 8.51 37.41 -12.67
CA GLY A 13 7.55 36.40 -13.18
C GLY A 13 7.85 34.96 -12.73
N MET A 14 8.98 34.73 -12.05
CA MET A 14 9.45 33.41 -11.61
C MET A 14 9.44 33.29 -10.08
N LEU A 15 8.45 33.90 -9.43
CA LEU A 15 8.26 33.82 -7.98
C LEU A 15 6.79 33.67 -7.55
N LEU A 16 5.93 33.12 -8.41
CA LEU A 16 4.52 32.87 -8.09
C LEU A 16 4.01 31.58 -8.76
N PHE A 17 4.58 30.43 -8.40
CA PHE A 17 4.01 29.07 -8.52
C PHE A 17 5.05 28.14 -7.88
N ALA A 18 4.79 27.31 -6.88
CA ALA A 18 3.69 27.14 -5.96
C ALA A 18 4.31 26.49 -4.71
N SER A 19 3.61 26.56 -3.60
CA SER A 19 3.94 25.95 -2.30
C SER A 19 4.92 24.79 -2.37
N SER A 20 6.07 24.91 -1.71
CA SER A 20 6.76 23.75 -1.15
C SER A 20 5.91 23.28 0.04
N CYS A 21 4.82 22.56 -0.25
CA CYS A 21 4.20 21.68 0.72
C CYS A 21 5.20 20.54 0.88
N SER A 22 5.71 20.34 2.09
CA SER A 22 6.39 19.10 2.45
C SER A 22 5.41 17.97 2.17
N ASP A 23 5.62 17.23 1.09
CA ASP A 23 4.84 16.05 0.77
C ASP A 23 5.47 14.90 1.56
N ASP A 24 5.14 14.82 2.87
CA ASP A 24 5.53 13.71 3.75
C ASP A 24 4.66 12.47 3.42
N GLY A 25 4.59 12.12 2.13
CA GLY A 25 3.82 11.02 1.58
C GLY A 25 4.73 9.88 1.15
N VAL A 26 4.28 8.65 1.37
CA VAL A 26 4.93 7.45 0.84
C VAL A 26 4.15 7.00 -0.38
N GLU A 27 4.88 6.76 -1.47
CA GLU A 27 4.33 6.25 -2.72
C GLU A 27 4.92 4.87 -3.04
N VAL A 28 4.06 3.94 -3.43
CA VAL A 28 4.39 2.62 -3.95
C VAL A 28 3.83 2.52 -5.36
N GLN A 29 4.71 2.42 -6.34
CA GLN A 29 4.35 2.32 -7.75
C GLN A 29 4.95 1.06 -8.37
N THR A 30 4.10 0.22 -8.96
CA THR A 30 4.50 -1.00 -9.66
C THR A 30 4.39 -0.85 -11.17
N GLN A 31 5.20 -1.62 -11.90
CA GLN A 31 5.12 -1.76 -13.35
C GLN A 31 4.77 -3.22 -13.67
N ASP A 32 5.62 -3.96 -14.36
CA ASP A 32 5.43 -5.40 -14.65
C ASP A 32 5.77 -6.34 -13.46
N ASN A 33 5.81 -5.81 -12.24
CA ASN A 33 6.09 -6.54 -11.02
C ASN A 33 4.92 -6.47 -10.03
N PHE A 34 4.94 -7.34 -9.03
CA PHE A 34 4.10 -7.22 -7.85
C PHE A 34 4.94 -6.81 -6.65
N GLU A 35 4.32 -6.15 -5.68
CA GLU A 35 4.99 -5.73 -4.45
C GLU A 35 4.18 -6.14 -3.22
N ALA A 36 4.85 -6.25 -2.07
CA ALA A 36 4.20 -6.40 -0.78
C ALA A 36 4.75 -5.33 0.16
N THR A 37 3.87 -4.50 0.70
CA THR A 37 4.22 -3.43 1.64
C THR A 37 3.45 -3.60 2.95
N THR A 38 4.04 -3.16 4.05
CA THR A 38 3.40 -3.14 5.37
C THR A 38 3.23 -1.69 5.79
N LEU A 39 2.02 -1.32 6.19
CA LEU A 39 1.71 0.02 6.65
C LEU A 39 2.07 0.21 8.13
N PRO A 40 2.18 1.46 8.61
CA PRO A 40 2.53 1.74 10.01
C PRO A 40 1.59 1.12 11.06
N ASP A 41 0.34 0.83 10.70
CA ASP A 41 -0.63 0.16 11.56
C ASP A 41 -0.51 -1.38 11.58
N GLY A 42 0.47 -1.94 10.85
CA GLY A 42 0.69 -3.38 10.71
C GLY A 42 -0.18 -4.05 9.64
N SER A 43 -0.97 -3.28 8.87
CA SER A 43 -1.71 -3.82 7.72
C SER A 43 -0.75 -4.25 6.62
N LEU A 44 -1.04 -5.38 5.98
CA LEU A 44 -0.28 -5.89 4.85
C LEU A 44 -1.05 -5.58 3.55
N ILE A 45 -0.33 -5.04 2.57
CA ILE A 45 -0.87 -4.79 1.24
C ILE A 45 -0.04 -5.54 0.21
N LEU A 46 -0.72 -6.30 -0.63
CA LEU A 46 -0.15 -6.83 -1.86
C LEU A 46 -0.58 -5.90 -2.99
N VAL A 47 0.38 -5.38 -3.74
CA VAL A 47 0.17 -4.39 -4.80
C VAL A 47 0.35 -5.12 -6.13
N ASN A 48 -0.66 -5.05 -6.99
CA ASN A 48 -0.64 -5.70 -8.30
C ASN A 48 0.27 -4.93 -9.27
N HIS A 49 0.52 -5.45 -10.47
CA HIS A 49 1.19 -4.74 -11.57
C HIS A 49 0.42 -3.46 -11.96
N TYR A 50 1.13 -2.46 -12.50
CA TYR A 50 0.59 -1.15 -12.91
C TYR A 50 -0.34 -0.50 -11.88
N THR A 51 0.10 -0.46 -10.63
CA THR A 51 -0.68 0.08 -9.51
C THR A 51 0.10 1.19 -8.83
N LEU A 52 -0.60 2.27 -8.51
CA LEU A 52 -0.14 3.39 -7.73
C LEU A 52 -0.88 3.39 -6.39
N LEU A 53 -0.14 3.32 -5.31
CA LEU A 53 -0.66 3.41 -3.95
C LEU A 53 0.11 4.48 -3.19
N SER A 54 -0.59 5.38 -2.51
CA SER A 54 0.04 6.41 -1.69
C SER A 54 -0.65 6.59 -0.34
N TYR A 55 0.10 7.04 0.65
CA TYR A 55 -0.39 7.32 2.00
C TYR A 55 0.52 8.30 2.74
N ASP A 56 -0.03 9.02 3.71
CA ASP A 56 0.76 9.94 4.55
C ASP A 56 1.73 9.16 5.43
N GLU A 57 2.97 9.63 5.60
CA GLU A 57 4.01 8.95 6.41
C GLU A 57 3.55 8.77 7.87
N ASN A 58 2.85 9.76 8.42
CA ASN A 58 2.25 9.71 9.77
C ASN A 58 1.08 8.72 9.88
N PHE A 59 0.53 8.28 8.75
CA PHE A 59 -0.59 7.34 8.60
C PHE A 59 -1.77 7.58 9.56
N THR A 60 -2.03 8.86 9.81
CA THR A 60 -3.09 9.35 10.71
C THR A 60 -3.79 10.52 10.01
N PRO A 61 -4.99 10.31 9.43
CA PRO A 61 -5.81 9.10 9.52
C PRO A 61 -5.25 7.89 8.74
N ARG A 62 -5.72 6.68 9.07
CA ARG A 62 -5.36 5.41 8.38
C ARG A 62 -5.97 5.40 6.96
N LYS A 63 -5.39 6.16 6.05
CA LYS A 63 -5.92 6.37 4.69
C LYS A 63 -4.85 6.07 3.66
N VAL A 64 -5.27 5.39 2.60
CA VAL A 64 -4.48 5.20 1.38
C VAL A 64 -5.28 5.71 0.19
N THR A 65 -4.58 6.16 -0.85
CA THR A 65 -5.13 6.41 -2.19
C THR A 65 -4.65 5.29 -3.12
N LEU A 66 -5.53 4.81 -3.99
CA LEU A 66 -5.25 3.68 -4.89
C LEU A 66 -5.72 3.96 -6.32
N GLU A 67 -4.84 3.71 -7.27
CA GLU A 67 -5.12 3.53 -8.70
C GLU A 67 -4.52 2.19 -9.15
N GLY A 68 -5.30 1.33 -9.81
CA GLY A 68 -4.88 -0.04 -10.17
C GLY A 68 -5.54 -1.10 -9.28
N GLU A 69 -4.79 -2.12 -8.86
CA GLU A 69 -5.32 -3.24 -8.06
C GLU A 69 -4.43 -3.57 -6.86
N ALA A 70 -5.05 -3.71 -5.69
CA ALA A 70 -4.36 -4.13 -4.49
C ALA A 70 -5.24 -5.03 -3.62
N PHE A 71 -4.60 -5.98 -2.95
CA PHE A 71 -5.20 -6.83 -1.95
C PHE A 71 -4.74 -6.39 -0.56
N PHE A 72 -5.70 -6.16 0.33
CA PHE A 72 -5.49 -5.62 1.66
C PHE A 72 -5.80 -6.68 2.71
N GLU A 73 -4.85 -6.93 3.62
CA GLU A 73 -5.06 -7.62 4.90
C GLU A 73 -4.96 -6.56 6.01
N VAL A 74 -6.07 -5.89 6.31
CA VAL A 74 -6.10 -4.73 7.22
C VAL A 74 -6.11 -5.17 8.67
N ALA A 75 -5.18 -4.61 9.46
CA ALA A 75 -5.12 -4.82 10.90
C ALA A 75 -6.39 -4.29 11.58
N LYS A 76 -6.87 -5.01 12.59
CA LYS A 76 -8.05 -4.58 13.35
C LYS A 76 -7.71 -3.33 14.16
N GLY A 77 -8.54 -2.30 14.09
CA GLY A 77 -8.36 -1.05 14.83
C GLY A 77 -9.66 -0.35 15.19
N GLU A 78 -9.58 0.65 16.06
CA GLU A 78 -10.75 1.43 16.50
C GLU A 78 -11.24 2.44 15.45
N SER A 79 -10.28 3.09 14.78
CA SER A 79 -10.50 3.99 13.65
C SER A 79 -10.62 3.23 12.33
N ASP A 80 -11.40 3.79 11.42
CA ASP A 80 -11.57 3.24 10.07
C ASP A 80 -10.25 3.32 9.30
N PHE A 81 -10.00 2.27 8.54
CA PHE A 81 -9.04 2.26 7.44
C PHE A 81 -9.77 2.63 6.16
N VAL A 82 -9.24 3.60 5.42
CA VAL A 82 -9.90 4.18 4.25
C VAL A 82 -9.08 3.96 2.99
N VAL A 83 -9.68 3.35 1.96
CA VAL A 83 -9.11 3.31 0.60
C VAL A 83 -9.87 4.31 -0.25
N SER A 84 -9.18 5.36 -0.69
CA SER A 84 -9.71 6.35 -1.62
C SER A 84 -9.36 5.95 -3.05
N THR A 85 -10.36 5.95 -3.94
CA THR A 85 -10.18 5.72 -5.37
C THR A 85 -10.89 6.83 -6.15
N LYS A 86 -10.67 6.91 -7.47
CA LYS A 86 -11.39 7.85 -8.34
C LYS A 86 -12.92 7.69 -8.23
N ASN A 87 -13.41 6.45 -8.18
CA ASN A 87 -14.81 6.11 -8.38
C ASN A 87 -15.57 5.79 -7.08
N GLY A 88 -14.90 5.92 -5.94
CA GLY A 88 -15.51 5.63 -4.65
C GLY A 88 -14.50 5.54 -3.51
N THR A 89 -15.04 5.46 -2.31
CA THR A 89 -14.24 5.31 -1.09
C THR A 89 -14.71 4.08 -0.33
N VAL A 90 -13.75 3.38 0.26
CA VAL A 90 -13.95 2.11 0.97
C VAL A 90 -13.51 2.30 2.42
N TRP A 91 -14.37 1.96 3.38
CA TRP A 91 -14.06 1.98 4.81
C TRP A 91 -14.15 0.57 5.40
N VAL A 92 -13.18 0.24 6.25
CA VAL A 92 -13.12 -1.02 6.99
C VAL A 92 -12.50 -0.81 8.38
N LYS A 93 -12.69 -1.77 9.30
CA LYS A 93 -12.05 -1.74 10.64
C LYS A 93 -11.11 -2.91 10.92
N GLY A 94 -10.93 -3.81 9.95
CA GLY A 94 -10.17 -5.06 10.08
C GLY A 94 -10.77 -6.10 9.15
N THR A 95 -10.28 -6.15 7.92
CA THR A 95 -10.97 -6.81 6.80
C THR A 95 -9.93 -7.25 5.79
N GLU A 96 -10.19 -8.40 5.16
CA GLU A 96 -9.40 -8.89 4.03
C GLU A 96 -10.22 -8.68 2.77
N PHE A 97 -9.71 -7.89 1.83
CA PHE A 97 -10.46 -7.52 0.63
C PHE A 97 -9.53 -7.11 -0.51
N ASN A 98 -10.01 -7.21 -1.74
CA ASN A 98 -9.36 -6.70 -2.93
C ASN A 98 -10.07 -5.44 -3.40
N VAL A 99 -9.32 -4.42 -3.80
CA VAL A 99 -9.85 -3.29 -4.55
C VAL A 99 -9.18 -3.27 -5.91
N LYS A 100 -10.00 -3.19 -6.95
CA LYS A 100 -9.55 -3.02 -8.33
C LYS A 100 -10.28 -1.82 -8.93
N THR A 101 -9.52 -0.84 -9.39
CA THR A 101 -10.07 0.36 -10.02
C THR A 101 -9.50 0.51 -11.42
N ALA A 102 -10.37 0.94 -12.33
CA ALA A 102 -10.03 1.42 -13.66
C ALA A 102 -10.58 2.85 -13.80
N ALA A 103 -10.42 3.45 -14.99
CA ALA A 103 -10.92 4.80 -15.25
C ALA A 103 -12.44 4.92 -15.01
N ASP A 104 -13.20 3.90 -15.41
CA ASP A 104 -14.66 3.85 -15.46
C ASP A 104 -15.27 2.79 -14.53
N GLN A 105 -14.46 2.14 -13.68
CA GLN A 105 -14.92 1.02 -12.88
C GLN A 105 -14.24 0.96 -11.50
N LEU A 106 -15.00 0.51 -10.50
CA LEU A 106 -14.52 0.12 -9.19
C LEU A 106 -15.09 -1.25 -8.80
N GLU A 107 -14.22 -2.18 -8.44
CA GLU A 107 -14.59 -3.48 -7.87
C GLU A 107 -14.00 -3.62 -6.46
N VAL A 108 -14.82 -4.10 -5.53
CA VAL A 108 -14.40 -4.42 -4.16
C VAL A 108 -14.85 -5.84 -3.82
N ASP A 109 -13.89 -6.76 -3.65
CA ASP A 109 -14.13 -8.18 -3.37
C ASP A 109 -13.75 -8.50 -1.92
N VAL A 110 -14.72 -8.87 -1.09
CA VAL A 110 -14.54 -9.04 0.36
C VAL A 110 -14.30 -10.50 0.70
N LYS A 111 -13.08 -10.82 1.15
CA LYS A 111 -12.71 -12.17 1.60
C LYS A 111 -13.18 -12.44 3.03
N SER A 112 -12.94 -11.51 3.95
CA SER A 112 -13.25 -11.64 5.38
C SER A 112 -13.57 -10.28 5.98
N GLY A 113 -14.54 -10.22 6.90
CA GLY A 113 -15.04 -8.97 7.48
C GLY A 113 -16.19 -8.38 6.65
N TRP A 114 -16.28 -7.05 6.66
CA TRP A 114 -17.27 -6.30 5.89
C TRP A 114 -16.64 -4.97 5.44
N VAL A 115 -17.18 -4.45 4.35
CA VAL A 115 -16.76 -3.20 3.74
C VAL A 115 -17.95 -2.26 3.70
N LYS A 116 -17.72 -0.99 4.05
CA LYS A 116 -18.60 0.09 3.62
C LYS A 116 -18.02 0.70 2.35
N LEU A 117 -18.78 0.67 1.26
CA LEU A 117 -18.43 1.29 -0.01
C LEU A 117 -19.37 2.47 -0.26
N LYS A 118 -18.80 3.65 -0.51
CA LYS A 118 -19.56 4.82 -0.95
C LYS A 118 -19.07 5.24 -2.33
N THR A 119 -20.00 5.37 -3.27
CA THR A 119 -19.79 6.00 -4.57
C THR A 119 -20.48 7.37 -4.56
N GLU A 120 -20.52 8.05 -5.71
CA GLU A 120 -21.31 9.29 -5.85
C GLU A 120 -22.80 9.07 -5.60
N PHE A 121 -23.34 7.91 -6.03
CA PHE A 121 -24.77 7.66 -6.08
C PHE A 121 -25.29 6.82 -4.92
N ASP A 122 -24.44 6.01 -4.29
CA ASP A 122 -24.91 4.96 -3.40
C ASP A 122 -23.90 4.64 -2.28
N GLU A 123 -24.42 4.10 -1.17
CA GLU A 123 -23.66 3.66 -0.02
C GLU A 123 -24.08 2.23 0.35
N ASN A 124 -23.15 1.28 0.26
CA ASN A 124 -23.41 -0.14 0.40
C ASN A 124 -22.53 -0.78 1.47
N GLU A 125 -23.11 -1.70 2.23
CA GLU A 125 -22.36 -2.64 3.05
C GLU A 125 -22.15 -3.94 2.26
N VAL A 126 -20.89 -4.32 2.05
CA VAL A 126 -20.49 -5.52 1.32
C VAL A 126 -19.93 -6.53 2.31
N LYS A 127 -20.60 -7.67 2.44
CA LYS A 127 -20.24 -8.73 3.39
C LYS A 127 -19.22 -9.70 2.79
N ASN A 128 -18.62 -10.51 3.66
CA ASN A 128 -17.71 -11.58 3.25
C ASN A 128 -18.30 -12.49 2.16
N GLY A 129 -17.46 -12.91 1.21
CA GLY A 129 -17.85 -13.74 0.07
C GLY A 129 -18.66 -12.99 -1.00
N MET A 130 -18.84 -11.68 -0.86
CA MET A 130 -19.50 -10.83 -1.85
C MET A 130 -18.50 -9.88 -2.51
N LYS A 131 -18.87 -9.45 -3.71
CA LYS A 131 -18.16 -8.46 -4.52
C LYS A 131 -19.12 -7.35 -4.90
N ALA A 132 -18.73 -6.11 -4.66
CA ALA A 132 -19.39 -4.93 -5.18
C ALA A 132 -18.71 -4.46 -6.46
N VAL A 133 -19.52 -4.06 -7.44
CA VAL A 133 -19.07 -3.52 -8.72
C VAL A 133 -19.83 -2.24 -8.98
N TYR A 134 -19.09 -1.18 -9.25
CA TYR A 134 -19.60 0.10 -9.72
C TYR A 134 -18.96 0.41 -11.08
N LYS A 135 -19.76 0.90 -12.02
CA LYS A 135 -19.32 1.36 -13.32
C LYS A 135 -19.82 2.79 -13.55
N GLU A 136 -18.98 3.61 -14.16
CA GLU A 136 -19.35 4.97 -14.53
C GLU A 136 -20.58 4.96 -15.46
N GLY A 137 -21.56 5.81 -15.15
CA GLY A 137 -22.85 5.83 -15.83
C GLY A 137 -23.92 4.90 -15.22
N GLU A 138 -23.57 4.04 -14.26
CA GLU A 138 -24.56 3.34 -13.43
C GLU A 138 -24.88 4.17 -12.18
N ASN A 139 -26.15 4.23 -11.78
CA ASN A 139 -26.59 5.01 -10.62
C ASN A 139 -26.63 4.20 -9.32
N ALA A 140 -26.07 2.99 -9.31
CA ALA A 140 -26.11 2.09 -8.16
C ALA A 140 -24.93 1.13 -8.19
N VAL A 141 -24.54 0.63 -7.02
CA VAL A 141 -23.55 -0.45 -6.90
C VAL A 141 -24.26 -1.79 -7.10
N ARG A 142 -23.67 -2.67 -7.92
CA ARG A 142 -24.12 -4.05 -8.07
C ARG A 142 -23.35 -4.96 -7.11
N THR A 143 -24.06 -5.67 -6.25
CA THR A 143 -23.46 -6.67 -5.37
C THR A 143 -23.72 -8.09 -5.88
N VAL A 144 -22.66 -8.86 -6.06
CA VAL A 144 -22.68 -10.25 -6.58
C VAL A 144 -21.86 -11.18 -5.68
N LYS A 145 -21.97 -12.50 -5.87
CA LYS A 145 -21.04 -13.43 -5.21
C LYS A 145 -19.62 -13.22 -5.72
N SER A 146 -18.66 -13.27 -4.81
CA SER A 146 -17.24 -13.19 -5.12
C SER A 146 -16.78 -14.38 -5.98
N ASP A 147 -16.09 -14.07 -7.08
CA ASP A 147 -15.37 -15.03 -7.93
C ASP A 147 -13.90 -15.20 -7.50
N GLN A 148 -13.43 -14.37 -6.56
CA GLN A 148 -12.09 -14.42 -5.96
C GLN A 148 -10.96 -14.37 -6.99
N GLU A 149 -11.13 -13.61 -8.08
CA GLU A 149 -10.13 -13.55 -9.17
C GLU A 149 -8.75 -13.09 -8.70
N TYR A 150 -8.70 -12.18 -7.73
CA TYR A 150 -7.47 -11.68 -7.10
C TYR A 150 -6.59 -12.81 -6.53
N ARG A 151 -7.18 -13.97 -6.21
CA ARG A 151 -6.43 -15.14 -5.71
C ARG A 151 -5.49 -15.73 -6.74
N LYS A 152 -5.67 -15.45 -8.03
CA LYS A 152 -4.76 -15.93 -9.09
C LYS A 152 -3.38 -15.28 -8.91
N TRP A 153 -3.31 -13.95 -8.89
CA TRP A 153 -2.05 -13.21 -8.81
C TRP A 153 -1.47 -13.21 -7.39
N THR A 154 -2.30 -13.04 -6.34
CA THR A 154 -1.79 -13.06 -4.96
C THR A 154 -1.15 -14.41 -4.58
N ARG A 155 -1.65 -15.53 -5.11
CA ARG A 155 -1.00 -16.84 -4.92
C ARG A 155 0.31 -16.96 -5.68
N ALA A 156 0.43 -16.36 -6.86
CA ALA A 156 1.69 -16.34 -7.60
C ALA A 156 2.76 -15.59 -6.79
N LEU A 157 2.44 -14.37 -6.34
CA LEU A 157 3.31 -13.58 -5.48
C LEU A 157 3.71 -14.31 -4.18
N LYS A 158 2.73 -14.89 -3.45
CA LYS A 158 3.01 -15.66 -2.23
C LYS A 158 3.91 -16.88 -2.49
N LYS A 159 3.85 -17.50 -3.67
CA LYS A 159 4.76 -18.60 -4.06
C LYS A 159 6.17 -18.10 -4.30
N GLU A 160 6.35 -16.95 -4.94
CA GLU A 160 7.65 -16.32 -5.17
C GLU A 160 8.33 -15.97 -3.84
N PHE A 161 7.62 -15.30 -2.93
CA PHE A 161 8.13 -15.03 -1.58
C PHE A 161 8.52 -16.32 -0.83
N LYS A 162 7.70 -17.37 -0.93
CA LYS A 162 8.03 -18.67 -0.31
C LYS A 162 9.28 -19.30 -0.91
N LYS A 163 9.52 -19.14 -2.22
CA LYS A 163 10.72 -19.63 -2.89
C LYS A 163 11.95 -18.87 -2.40
N ILE A 164 11.90 -17.53 -2.43
CA ILE A 164 12.98 -16.65 -1.95
C ILE A 164 13.30 -16.97 -0.48
N GLY A 165 12.27 -17.10 0.37
CA GLY A 165 12.41 -17.45 1.78
C GLY A 165 13.19 -18.74 2.01
N LYS A 166 12.98 -19.77 1.17
CA LYS A 166 13.74 -21.04 1.24
C LYS A 166 15.20 -20.87 0.83
N GLU A 167 15.46 -20.05 -0.19
CA GLU A 167 16.81 -19.81 -0.72
C GLU A 167 17.66 -18.99 0.26
N ILE A 168 17.08 -18.02 0.96
CA ILE A 168 17.79 -17.18 1.95
C ILE A 168 17.90 -17.86 3.32
N GLN A 169 17.07 -18.86 3.62
CA GLN A 169 17.08 -19.58 4.90
C GLN A 169 18.47 -20.09 5.35
N PRO A 170 19.28 -20.77 4.50
CA PRO A 170 20.62 -21.20 4.89
C PRO A 170 21.54 -20.03 5.22
N VAL A 171 21.46 -18.93 4.46
CA VAL A 171 22.27 -17.72 4.68
C VAL A 171 21.90 -17.08 6.02
N ALA A 172 20.62 -16.88 6.28
CA ALA A 172 20.12 -16.34 7.55
C ALA A 172 20.58 -17.20 8.74
N LYS A 173 20.54 -18.53 8.60
CA LYS A 173 21.03 -19.47 9.62
C LYS A 173 22.54 -19.33 9.85
N GLN A 174 23.32 -19.16 8.79
CA GLN A 174 24.77 -18.99 8.90
C GLN A 174 25.13 -17.66 9.57
N ILE A 175 24.49 -16.57 9.16
CA ILE A 175 24.64 -15.24 9.77
C ILE A 175 24.32 -15.32 11.28
N GLY A 176 23.20 -15.94 11.65
CA GLY A 176 22.83 -16.09 13.06
C GLY A 176 23.86 -16.88 13.90
N LYS A 177 24.51 -17.90 13.31
CA LYS A 177 25.61 -18.63 13.98
C LYS A 177 26.82 -17.73 14.21
N GLU A 178 27.24 -16.96 13.20
CA GLU A 178 28.41 -16.08 13.31
C GLU A 178 28.17 -14.96 14.33
N PHE A 179 26.99 -14.33 14.33
CA PHE A 179 26.61 -13.35 15.36
C PHE A 179 26.67 -13.94 16.77
N LYS A 180 26.14 -15.16 16.96
CA LYS A 180 26.20 -15.85 18.27
C LYS A 180 27.64 -16.16 18.69
N LYS A 181 28.52 -16.49 17.74
CA LYS A 181 29.95 -16.72 18.01
C LYS A 181 30.65 -15.42 18.39
N ALA A 182 30.44 -14.34 17.63
CA ALA A 182 31.00 -13.01 17.92
C ALA A 182 30.57 -12.52 19.31
N GLY A 183 29.29 -12.60 19.65
CA GLY A 183 28.79 -12.22 20.98
C GLY A 183 29.43 -12.99 22.13
N LYS A 184 29.68 -14.30 21.96
CA LYS A 184 30.42 -15.10 22.94
C LYS A 184 31.87 -14.64 23.08
N THR A 185 32.55 -14.31 21.99
CA THR A 185 33.92 -13.81 22.00
C THR A 185 34.00 -12.47 22.75
N VAL A 186 33.14 -11.52 22.39
CA VAL A 186 33.06 -10.21 23.08
C VAL A 186 32.79 -10.38 24.57
N GLY A 187 31.84 -11.23 24.94
CA GLY A 187 31.53 -11.51 26.34
C GLY A 187 32.69 -12.13 27.13
N LYS A 188 33.57 -12.90 26.48
CA LYS A 188 34.81 -13.43 27.10
C LYS A 188 35.85 -12.34 27.31
N GLU A 189 36.10 -11.50 26.29
CA GLU A 189 37.08 -10.41 26.39
C GLU A 189 36.67 -9.37 27.44
N LEU A 190 35.38 -9.03 27.53
CA LEU A 190 34.88 -8.11 28.56
C LEU A 190 35.07 -8.62 30.00
N ARG A 191 35.12 -9.94 30.22
CA ARG A 191 35.40 -10.51 31.55
C ARG A 191 36.87 -10.35 31.94
N LYS A 192 37.78 -10.55 30.98
CA LYS A 192 39.23 -10.40 31.21
C LYS A 192 39.67 -8.98 31.54
N LEU A 193 38.88 -7.97 31.18
CA LEU A 193 39.17 -6.56 31.47
C LEU A 193 38.70 -6.11 32.87
N LYS A 194 37.96 -6.96 33.58
CA LYS A 194 37.45 -6.69 34.94
C LYS A 194 38.26 -7.38 36.04
N ASP A 195 39.19 -8.25 35.66
CA ASP A 195 40.17 -8.92 36.53
C ASP A 195 41.52 -8.20 36.40
#